data_AF-A0A1Y3B7X4-F1
#
_entry.id   AF-A0A1Y3B7X4-F1
#
_cell.length_a   1.000
_cell.length_b   1.000
_cell.length_c   1.000
_cell.angle_alpha   90.00
_cell.angle_beta   90.00
_cell.angle_gamma   90.00
#
_symmetry.space_group_name_H-M   'P 1'
#
loop_
_entity.id
_entity.type
_entity.pdbx_description
1 polymer ?
#
loop_
_entity_poly.entity_id
_entity_poly.type
_entity_poly.pdbx_seq_one_letter_code
_entity_poly.pdbx_strand_id
1 'polypeptide(L)'
;MESYLEDHRLLHEERERIENAMVRELIVKKTTHREHINSDHRVKYLLDKYIDVTKRIITMYDDKTGSIKSEIGAMQTNEFNEFYSRLKNIKDFYRNHQNEIAIPIGTEYEKFVQDRDSDINLVNFTDEEGYGKFLDLNENFNQYINLKGIVGTNFSKIDYLTYLNMFDRFYDIPKEKKF
;
A
#
# COMPACT_ATOMS: atom_id res chain seq x y z
N MET A 1 -22.63 3.03 17.93
CA MET A 1 -23.82 2.89 17.07
C MET A 1 -23.29 2.35 15.75
N GLU A 2 -23.57 1.10 15.41
CA GLU A 2 -23.19 0.52 14.11
C GLU A 2 -24.35 0.80 13.14
N SER A 3 -24.21 1.82 12.30
CA SER A 3 -25.14 2.12 11.20
C SER A 3 -24.43 1.80 9.90
N TYR A 4 -25.03 0.96 9.06
CA TYR A 4 -24.43 0.56 7.79
C TYR A 4 -24.32 1.75 6.83
N LEU A 5 -25.27 2.68 6.90
CA LEU A 5 -25.19 3.95 6.15
C LEU A 5 -24.02 4.82 6.60
N GLU A 6 -23.76 4.88 7.91
CA GLU A 6 -22.58 5.59 8.42
C GLU A 6 -21.28 4.89 8.01
N ASP A 7 -21.23 3.55 8.07
CA ASP A 7 -20.06 2.80 7.60
C ASP A 7 -19.79 3.03 6.10
N HIS A 8 -20.84 3.07 5.27
CA HIS A 8 -20.72 3.47 3.88
C HIS A 8 -20.14 4.87 3.73
N ARG A 9 -20.66 5.84 4.49
CA ARG A 9 -20.19 7.23 4.46
C ARG A 9 -18.71 7.30 4.86
N LEU A 10 -18.32 6.60 5.92
CA LEU A 10 -16.94 6.55 6.42
C LEU A 10 -15.99 5.95 5.39
N LEU A 11 -16.37 4.86 4.73
CA LEU A 11 -15.52 4.23 3.69
C LEU A 11 -15.36 5.13 2.45
N HIS A 12 -16.42 5.80 2.01
CA HIS A 12 -16.33 6.76 0.91
C HIS A 12 -15.49 7.97 1.28
N GLU A 13 -15.63 8.49 2.51
CA GLU A 13 -14.77 9.56 3.01
C GLU A 13 -13.31 9.10 3.04
N GLU A 14 -13.01 7.92 3.60
CA GLU A 14 -11.65 7.36 3.64
C GLU A 14 -11.06 7.26 2.23
N ARG A 15 -11.82 6.75 1.27
CA ARG A 15 -11.41 6.64 -0.13
C ARG A 15 -11.04 8.01 -0.71
N GLU A 16 -11.87 9.01 -0.50
CA GLU A 16 -11.64 10.40 -0.93
C GLU A 16 -10.38 11.01 -0.26
N ARG A 17 -10.14 10.72 1.02
CA ARG A 17 -8.93 11.18 1.72
C ARG A 17 -7.67 10.56 1.13
N ILE A 18 -7.70 9.28 0.79
CA ILE A 18 -6.59 8.59 0.14
C ILE A 18 -6.29 9.21 -1.24
N GLU A 19 -7.32 9.45 -2.06
CA GLU A 19 -7.16 10.13 -3.36
C GLU A 19 -6.50 11.51 -3.20
N ASN A 20 -7.01 12.32 -2.27
CA ASN A 20 -6.43 13.63 -1.98
C ASN A 20 -4.96 13.54 -1.52
N ALA A 21 -4.61 12.55 -0.70
CA ALA A 21 -3.23 12.32 -0.28
C ALA A 21 -2.32 11.93 -1.45
N MET A 22 -2.79 11.05 -2.35
CA MET A 22 -2.05 10.68 -3.57
C MET A 22 -1.83 11.88 -4.48
N VAL A 23 -2.88 12.69 -4.73
CA VAL A 23 -2.78 13.89 -5.56
C VAL A 23 -1.79 14.88 -4.97
N ARG A 24 -1.83 15.10 -3.65
CA ARG A 24 -0.85 15.95 -2.95
C ARG A 24 0.57 15.42 -3.13
N GLU A 25 0.78 14.11 -2.98
CA GLU A 25 2.10 13.51 -3.18
C GLU A 25 2.59 13.65 -4.62
N LEU A 26 1.72 13.47 -5.62
CA LEU A 26 2.06 13.57 -7.03
C LEU A 26 2.42 15.01 -7.46
N ILE A 27 1.73 16.02 -6.92
CA ILE A 27 1.97 17.43 -7.25
C ILE A 27 3.31 17.94 -6.71
N VAL A 28 3.80 17.41 -5.58
CA VAL A 28 5.07 17.86 -5.01
C VAL A 28 6.22 17.62 -5.99
N LYS A 29 7.08 18.62 -6.19
CA LYS A 29 8.27 18.50 -7.02
C LYS A 29 9.32 17.67 -6.29
N LYS A 30 9.77 16.58 -6.91
CA LYS A 30 10.88 15.75 -6.43
C LYS A 30 12.17 16.23 -7.09
N THR A 31 13.25 16.28 -6.33
CA THR A 31 14.54 16.82 -6.79
C THR A 31 15.60 15.74 -6.94
N THR A 32 15.57 14.72 -6.09
CA THR A 32 16.55 13.63 -6.09
C THR A 32 15.93 12.31 -6.55
N HIS A 33 16.75 11.39 -7.08
CA HIS A 33 16.29 10.04 -7.45
C HIS A 33 15.69 9.30 -6.24
N ARG A 34 16.32 9.41 -5.06
CA ARG A 34 15.81 8.86 -3.80
C ARG A 34 14.41 9.39 -3.46
N GLU A 35 14.20 10.71 -3.59
CA GLU A 35 12.89 11.32 -3.37
C GLU A 35 11.83 10.81 -4.35
N HIS A 36 12.19 10.63 -5.62
CA HIS A 36 11.29 10.05 -6.62
C HIS A 36 10.86 8.62 -6.22
N ILE A 37 11.82 7.75 -5.93
CA ILE A 37 11.54 6.36 -5.54
C ILE A 37 10.70 6.30 -4.26
N ASN A 38 11.06 7.09 -3.23
CA ASN A 38 10.26 7.14 -2.00
C ASN A 38 8.84 7.65 -2.26
N SER A 39 8.67 8.66 -3.13
CA SER A 39 7.36 9.18 -3.52
C SER A 39 6.51 8.12 -4.24
N ASP A 40 7.09 7.39 -5.19
CA ASP A 40 6.41 6.32 -5.92
C ASP A 40 5.95 5.21 -4.97
N HIS A 41 6.77 4.87 -3.96
CA HIS A 41 6.40 3.91 -2.93
C HIS A 41 5.31 4.42 -1.97
N ARG A 42 5.29 5.72 -1.63
CA ARG A 42 4.16 6.33 -0.89
C ARG A 42 2.87 6.22 -1.68
N VAL A 43 2.92 6.57 -2.97
CA VAL A 43 1.74 6.48 -3.86
C VAL A 43 1.29 5.04 -3.99
N LYS A 44 2.20 4.07 -4.13
CA LYS A 44 1.86 2.64 -4.14
C LYS A 44 1.14 2.22 -2.85
N TYR A 45 1.66 2.58 -1.68
CA TYR A 45 1.02 2.28 -0.40
C TYR A 45 -0.41 2.85 -0.32
N LEU A 46 -0.57 4.12 -0.72
CA LEU A 46 -1.89 4.76 -0.75
C LEU A 46 -2.83 4.08 -1.76
N LEU A 47 -2.32 3.67 -2.93
CA LEU A 47 -3.10 2.97 -3.95
C LEU A 47 -3.56 1.59 -3.46
N ASP A 48 -2.70 0.83 -2.78
CA ASP A 48 -3.07 -0.46 -2.20
C ASP A 48 -4.20 -0.29 -1.17
N LYS A 49 -4.08 0.72 -0.30
CA LYS A 49 -5.14 1.11 0.65
C LYS A 49 -6.43 1.50 -0.06
N TYR A 50 -6.35 2.31 -1.11
CA TYR A 50 -7.50 2.72 -1.92
C TYR A 50 -8.25 1.51 -2.50
N ILE A 51 -7.50 0.54 -3.05
CA ILE A 51 -8.05 -0.68 -3.62
C ILE A 51 -8.78 -1.49 -2.54
N ASP A 52 -8.19 -1.63 -1.35
CA ASP A 52 -8.79 -2.40 -0.26
C ASP A 52 -10.05 -1.73 0.28
N VAL A 53 -10.05 -0.40 0.46
CA VAL A 53 -11.26 0.37 0.82
C VAL A 53 -12.34 0.19 -0.26
N THR A 54 -11.97 0.25 -1.53
CA THR A 54 -12.89 0.07 -2.65
C THR A 54 -13.51 -1.33 -2.67
N LYS A 55 -12.73 -2.38 -2.41
CA LYS A 55 -13.25 -3.76 -2.28
C LYS A 55 -14.25 -3.88 -1.13
N ARG A 56 -13.99 -3.22 0.00
CA ARG A 56 -14.93 -3.19 1.14
C ARG A 56 -16.23 -2.49 0.78
N ILE A 57 -16.15 -1.35 0.09
CA ILE A 57 -17.32 -0.62 -0.42
C ILE A 57 -18.16 -1.51 -1.35
N ILE A 58 -17.53 -2.18 -2.32
CA ILE A 58 -18.22 -3.11 -3.24
C ILE A 58 -18.91 -4.22 -2.46
N THR A 59 -18.20 -4.86 -1.52
CA THR A 59 -18.75 -5.94 -0.70
C THR A 59 -19.93 -5.48 0.16
N MET A 60 -19.91 -4.24 0.66
CA MET A 60 -21.04 -3.66 1.39
C MET A 60 -22.24 -3.40 0.46
N TYR A 61 -22.02 -2.89 -0.75
CA TYR A 61 -23.10 -2.68 -1.73
C TYR A 61 -23.76 -3.97 -2.22
N ASP A 62 -23.06 -5.11 -2.20
CA ASP A 62 -23.66 -6.42 -2.49
C ASP A 62 -24.80 -6.76 -1.53
N ASP A 63 -24.82 -6.16 -0.31
CA ASP A 63 -25.87 -6.26 0.70
C ASP A 63 -26.38 -7.71 0.90
N LYS A 64 -25.45 -8.68 1.00
CA LYS A 64 -25.80 -10.11 1.06
C LYS A 64 -26.72 -10.47 2.23
N THR A 65 -26.65 -9.70 3.31
CA THR A 65 -27.47 -9.87 4.52
C THR A 65 -28.78 -9.08 4.47
N GLY A 66 -28.97 -8.18 3.50
CA GLY A 66 -30.12 -7.28 3.42
C GLY A 66 -30.14 -6.21 4.52
N SER A 67 -29.00 -5.98 5.20
CA SER A 67 -28.90 -5.07 6.34
C SER A 67 -29.17 -3.63 5.94
N ILE A 68 -28.68 -3.20 4.78
CA ILE A 68 -28.88 -1.83 4.28
C ILE A 68 -30.35 -1.62 3.93
N LYS A 69 -30.96 -2.57 3.21
CA LYS A 69 -32.39 -2.54 2.89
C LYS A 69 -33.25 -2.51 4.15
N SER A 70 -32.90 -3.29 5.17
CA SER A 70 -33.59 -3.32 6.46
C SER A 70 -33.48 -1.96 7.17
N GLU A 71 -32.28 -1.38 7.24
CA GLU A 71 -32.06 -0.06 7.85
C GLU A 71 -32.87 1.04 7.14
N ILE A 72 -32.85 1.05 5.80
CA ILE A 72 -33.62 2.01 4.99
C ILE A 72 -35.13 1.81 5.22
N GLY A 73 -35.60 0.56 5.25
CA GLY A 73 -37.03 0.25 5.48
C GLY A 73 -37.51 0.67 6.87
N ALA A 74 -36.68 0.49 7.90
CA ALA A 74 -36.97 0.94 9.26
C ALA A 74 -37.11 2.47 9.33
N MET A 75 -36.25 3.19 8.61
CA MET A 75 -36.34 4.66 8.51
C MET A 75 -37.63 5.11 7.82
N GLN A 76 -38.15 4.39 6.84
CA GLN A 76 -39.36 4.78 6.09
C GLN A 76 -40.68 4.47 6.81
N THR A 77 -40.73 3.42 7.64
CA THR A 77 -42.00 2.93 8.20
C THR A 77 -42.32 3.52 9.57
N ASN A 78 -41.30 3.79 10.39
CA ASN A 78 -41.44 4.24 11.79
C ASN A 78 -40.55 5.46 12.08
N GLU A 79 -40.58 6.45 11.19
CA GLU A 79 -39.69 7.63 11.17
C GLU A 79 -39.43 8.26 12.54
N PHE A 80 -40.49 8.61 13.29
CA PHE A 80 -40.36 9.30 14.57
C PHE A 80 -39.74 8.42 15.67
N ASN A 81 -40.20 7.17 15.81
CA ASN A 81 -39.68 6.25 16.83
C ASN A 81 -38.23 5.90 16.57
N GLU A 82 -37.88 5.63 15.31
CA GLU A 82 -36.52 5.36 14.87
C GLU A 82 -35.61 6.57 15.12
N PHE A 83 -36.06 7.78 14.78
CA PHE A 83 -35.32 9.01 15.03
C PHE A 83 -35.01 9.21 16.52
N TYR A 84 -36.02 9.10 17.40
CA TYR A 84 -35.81 9.27 18.84
C TYR A 84 -34.93 8.18 19.46
N SER A 85 -35.04 6.94 18.97
CA SER A 85 -34.15 5.84 19.35
C SER A 85 -32.70 6.13 18.99
N ARG A 86 -32.43 6.55 17.74
CA ARG A 86 -31.08 6.95 17.30
C ARG A 86 -30.56 8.15 18.09
N LEU A 87 -31.38 9.17 18.30
CA LEU A 87 -30.99 10.35 19.07
C LEU A 87 -30.63 10.00 20.52
N LYS A 88 -31.39 9.10 21.15
CA LYS A 88 -31.07 8.59 22.50
C LYS A 88 -29.72 7.89 22.51
N ASN A 89 -29.48 6.98 21.57
CA ASN A 89 -28.21 6.25 21.46
C ASN A 89 -27.01 7.20 21.25
N ILE A 90 -27.17 8.25 20.44
CA ILE A 90 -26.13 9.28 20.24
C ILE A 90 -25.85 10.02 21.56
N LYS A 91 -26.90 10.47 22.25
CA LYS A 91 -26.75 11.16 23.54
C LYS A 91 -26.07 10.29 24.59
N ASP A 92 -26.47 9.03 24.67
CA ASP A 92 -25.89 8.05 25.60
C ASP A 92 -24.42 7.77 25.27
N PHE A 93 -24.06 7.68 23.98
CA PHE A 93 -22.68 7.56 23.54
C PHE A 93 -21.82 8.74 24.02
N TYR A 94 -22.21 9.99 23.74
CA TYR A 94 -21.45 11.17 24.18
C TYR A 94 -21.41 11.33 25.70
N ARG A 95 -22.44 10.86 26.42
CA ARG A 95 -22.45 10.87 27.88
C ARG A 95 -21.39 9.93 28.47
N ASN A 96 -21.14 8.80 27.81
CA ASN A 96 -20.16 7.80 28.26
C ASN A 96 -18.73 8.14 27.81
N HIS A 97 -18.56 8.95 26.78
CA HIS A 97 -17.25 9.29 26.18
C HIS A 97 -16.96 10.80 26.26
N GLN A 98 -17.20 11.43 27.42
CA GLN A 98 -17.08 12.90 27.57
C GLN A 98 -15.67 13.47 27.35
N ASN A 99 -14.63 12.66 27.56
CA ASN A 99 -13.24 13.09 27.43
C ASN A 99 -12.56 12.56 26.16
N GLU A 100 -13.29 11.89 25.27
CA GLU A 100 -12.73 11.40 24.03
C GLU A 100 -12.70 12.50 22.98
N ILE A 101 -11.53 12.71 22.39
CA ILE A 101 -11.35 13.61 21.24
C ILE A 101 -11.58 12.77 20.00
N ALA A 102 -12.61 13.12 19.21
CA ALA A 102 -12.84 12.51 17.91
C ALA A 102 -11.67 12.85 16.98
N ILE A 103 -10.95 11.83 16.51
CA ILE A 103 -9.91 11.98 15.50
C ILE A 103 -10.57 11.80 14.12
N PRO A 104 -10.61 12.83 13.27
CA PRO A 104 -11.11 12.68 11.91
C PRO A 104 -10.31 11.63 11.13
N ILE A 105 -10.98 10.86 10.27
CA ILE A 105 -10.34 9.88 9.38
C ILE A 105 -9.23 10.55 8.55
N GLY A 106 -9.43 11.79 8.13
CA GLY A 106 -8.44 12.56 7.36
C GLY A 106 -7.13 12.82 8.10
N THR A 107 -7.10 12.79 9.43
CA THR A 107 -5.91 13.15 10.22
C THR A 107 -4.74 12.18 10.00
N GLU A 108 -5.01 10.88 9.79
CA GLU A 108 -3.95 9.91 9.48
C GLU A 108 -3.28 10.23 8.14
N TYR A 109 -4.08 10.50 7.10
CA TYR A 109 -3.59 10.81 5.76
C TYR A 109 -2.88 12.17 5.70
N GLU A 110 -3.33 13.14 6.50
CA GLU A 110 -2.65 14.43 6.65
C GLU A 110 -1.28 14.27 7.31
N LYS A 111 -1.20 13.48 8.39
CA LYS A 111 0.09 13.15 9.04
C LYS A 111 1.02 12.42 8.09
N PHE A 112 0.49 11.46 7.32
CA PHE A 112 1.27 10.72 6.31
C PHE A 112 1.92 11.65 5.27
N VAL A 113 1.22 12.71 4.86
CA VAL A 113 1.76 13.73 3.95
C VAL A 113 2.78 14.64 4.65
N GLN A 114 2.58 14.96 5.93
CA GLN A 114 3.50 15.78 6.73
C GLN A 114 4.80 15.05 7.07
N ASP A 115 4.73 13.75 7.32
CA ASP A 115 5.87 12.89 7.65
C ASP A 115 6.77 12.61 6.43
N ARG A 116 6.53 13.27 5.28
CA ARG A 116 7.39 13.22 4.07
C ARG A 116 8.86 13.48 4.41
N ASP A 117 9.10 14.43 5.30
CA ASP A 117 10.45 14.92 5.64
C ASP A 117 11.11 14.07 6.74
N SER A 118 10.41 13.06 7.26
CA SER A 118 11.08 12.03 8.06
C SER A 118 12.03 11.25 7.15
N ASP A 119 13.28 11.08 7.58
CA ASP A 119 14.33 10.32 6.86
C ASP A 119 14.05 8.80 6.82
N ILE A 120 12.78 8.39 6.96
CA ILE A 120 12.36 7.01 6.91
C ILE A 120 12.35 6.58 5.44
N ASN A 121 13.31 5.73 5.08
CA ASN A 121 13.29 5.05 3.80
C ASN A 121 12.12 4.05 3.79
N LEU A 122 11.20 4.20 2.85
CA LEU A 122 10.05 3.29 2.68
C LEU A 122 10.44 2.00 1.97
N VAL A 123 11.68 1.93 1.48
CA VAL A 123 12.23 0.83 0.71
C VAL A 123 13.66 0.59 1.15
N ASN A 124 14.00 -0.69 1.27
CA ASN A 124 15.35 -1.13 1.57
C ASN A 124 16.03 -1.45 0.25
N PHE A 125 16.95 -0.56 -0.16
CA PHE A 125 17.95 -0.84 -1.18
C PHE A 125 19.31 -0.93 -0.49
N THR A 126 20.21 -1.74 -1.04
CA THR A 126 21.61 -1.67 -0.62
C THR A 126 22.26 -0.41 -1.19
N ASP A 127 23.39 0.00 -0.60
CA ASP A 127 24.14 1.16 -1.10
C ASP A 127 24.61 0.94 -2.55
N GLU A 128 24.94 -0.30 -2.91
CA GLU A 128 25.40 -0.68 -4.25
C GLU A 128 24.30 -0.60 -5.31
N GLU A 129 23.03 -0.85 -4.92
CA GLU A 129 21.87 -0.68 -5.81
C GLU A 129 21.53 0.80 -6.04
N GLY A 130 21.97 1.71 -5.15
CA GLY A 130 21.80 3.14 -5.30
C GLY A 130 20.33 3.57 -5.46
N TYR A 131 19.43 3.02 -4.64
CA TYR A 131 17.97 3.21 -4.72
C TYR A 131 17.34 2.74 -6.04
N GLY A 132 17.79 1.59 -6.55
CA GLY A 132 17.27 1.01 -7.79
C GLY A 132 17.87 1.61 -9.07
N LYS A 133 18.94 2.40 -8.93
CA LYS A 133 19.73 2.89 -10.07
C LYS A 133 20.57 1.78 -10.70
N PHE A 134 21.05 0.86 -9.86
CA PHE A 134 21.87 -0.27 -10.25
C PHE A 134 21.27 -1.56 -9.70
N LEU A 135 21.73 -2.68 -10.26
CA LEU A 135 21.46 -4.02 -9.74
C LEU A 135 22.80 -4.60 -9.31
N ASP A 136 22.92 -4.96 -8.03
CA ASP A 136 24.12 -5.61 -7.55
C ASP A 136 24.14 -7.08 -8.01
N LEU A 137 24.98 -7.37 -9.00
CA LEU A 137 25.20 -8.72 -9.52
C LEU A 137 26.51 -9.33 -8.98
N ASN A 138 27.22 -8.66 -8.06
CA ASN A 138 28.47 -9.16 -7.50
C ASN A 138 28.23 -10.42 -6.67
N GLU A 139 27.18 -10.44 -5.85
CA GLU A 139 26.79 -11.63 -5.09
C GLU A 139 26.48 -12.80 -6.03
N ASN A 140 25.73 -12.57 -7.11
CA ASN A 140 25.42 -13.60 -8.10
C ASN A 140 26.68 -14.08 -8.84
N PHE A 141 27.61 -13.18 -9.16
CA PHE A 141 28.89 -13.54 -9.76
C PHE A 141 29.72 -14.45 -8.84
N ASN A 142 29.80 -14.13 -7.55
CA ASN A 142 30.51 -14.95 -6.56
C ASN A 142 29.88 -16.34 -6.42
N GLN A 143 28.56 -16.45 -6.54
CA GLN A 143 27.89 -17.74 -6.60
C GLN A 143 28.20 -18.48 -7.92
N TYR A 144 28.18 -17.76 -9.05
CA TYR A 144 28.43 -18.32 -10.38
C TYR A 144 29.82 -18.96 -10.51
N ILE A 145 30.87 -18.30 -10.03
CA ILE A 145 32.24 -18.85 -10.08
C ILE A 145 32.39 -20.12 -9.23
N ASN A 146 31.55 -20.31 -8.22
CA ASN A 146 31.57 -21.44 -7.30
C ASN A 146 30.73 -22.64 -7.78
N LEU A 147 30.02 -22.53 -8.92
CA LEU A 147 29.19 -23.62 -9.45
C LEU A 147 30.04 -24.82 -9.92
N LYS A 148 29.60 -26.04 -9.54
CA LYS A 148 30.22 -27.31 -9.98
C LYS A 148 30.03 -27.46 -11.50
N GLY A 149 31.14 -27.51 -12.23
CA GLY A 149 31.16 -27.57 -13.71
C GLY A 149 31.71 -26.30 -14.38
N ILE A 150 31.88 -25.21 -13.63
CA ILE A 150 32.66 -24.03 -14.02
C ILE A 150 34.06 -24.12 -13.39
N VAL A 151 34.13 -24.49 -12.10
CA VAL A 151 35.38 -24.78 -11.37
C VAL A 151 36.15 -25.92 -12.06
N GLY A 152 37.36 -25.65 -12.56
CA GLY A 152 38.21 -26.62 -13.26
C GLY A 152 38.10 -26.65 -14.78
N THR A 153 37.24 -25.82 -15.38
CA THR A 153 37.16 -25.60 -16.85
C THR A 153 37.72 -24.22 -17.23
N ASN A 154 37.86 -23.90 -18.53
CA ASN A 154 38.28 -22.56 -18.99
C ASN A 154 37.38 -21.41 -18.47
N PHE A 155 36.18 -21.71 -17.94
CA PHE A 155 35.25 -20.76 -17.32
C PHE A 155 35.63 -20.38 -15.89
N SER A 156 36.57 -21.09 -15.24
CA SER A 156 37.08 -20.80 -13.90
C SER A 156 37.89 -19.49 -13.79
N LYS A 157 38.15 -18.82 -14.93
CA LYS A 157 38.89 -17.54 -15.03
C LYS A 157 38.03 -16.39 -15.54
N ILE A 158 36.70 -16.52 -15.47
CA ILE A 158 35.78 -15.46 -15.91
C ILE A 158 35.87 -14.31 -14.93
N ASP A 159 36.18 -13.12 -15.44
CA ASP A 159 36.09 -11.88 -14.70
C ASP A 159 34.64 -11.36 -14.68
N TYR A 160 34.38 -10.37 -13.82
CA TYR A 160 33.03 -9.82 -13.64
C TYR A 160 32.45 -9.26 -14.94
N LEU A 161 33.28 -8.61 -15.78
CA LEU A 161 32.83 -8.05 -17.06
C LEU A 161 32.43 -9.13 -18.06
N THR A 162 33.18 -10.22 -18.14
CA THR A 162 32.82 -11.37 -18.98
C THR A 162 31.53 -12.03 -18.48
N TYR A 163 31.34 -12.13 -17.16
CA TYR A 163 30.09 -12.59 -16.57
C TYR A 163 28.90 -11.71 -16.99
N LEU A 164 29.02 -10.38 -16.89
CA LEU A 164 27.95 -9.46 -17.32
C LEU A 164 27.63 -9.59 -18.82
N ASN A 165 28.64 -9.77 -19.68
CA ASN A 165 28.44 -10.00 -21.12
C ASN A 165 27.74 -11.31 -21.48
N MET A 166 27.72 -12.27 -20.53
CA MET A 166 27.04 -13.55 -20.67
C MET A 166 25.70 -13.60 -19.93
N PHE A 167 25.44 -12.66 -19.02
CA PHE A 167 24.30 -12.71 -18.09
C PHE A 167 22.95 -12.76 -18.81
N ASP A 168 22.84 -12.15 -19.99
CA ASP A 168 21.62 -12.14 -20.82
C ASP A 168 21.51 -13.35 -21.77
N ARG A 169 22.54 -14.21 -21.84
CA ARG A 169 22.62 -15.35 -22.78
C ARG A 169 22.10 -16.64 -22.18
N PHE A 170 20.84 -16.64 -21.77
CA PHE A 170 20.23 -17.79 -21.12
C PHE A 170 20.16 -19.06 -21.99
N TYR A 171 20.27 -18.94 -23.31
CA TYR A 171 20.17 -20.08 -24.24
C TYR A 171 21.45 -20.92 -24.34
N ASP A 172 22.60 -20.35 -24.00
CA ASP A 172 23.91 -21.01 -24.13
C ASP A 172 24.14 -22.03 -23.01
N ILE A 173 23.38 -21.93 -21.91
CA ILE A 173 23.49 -22.84 -20.76
C ILE A 173 22.49 -23.99 -20.93
N PRO A 174 22.95 -25.25 -21.01
CA PRO A 174 22.07 -26.41 -21.11
C PRO A 174 21.08 -26.49 -19.95
N LYS A 175 19.83 -26.87 -20.23
CA LYS A 175 18.74 -26.95 -19.24
C LYS A 175 19.10 -27.85 -18.05
N GLU A 176 19.87 -28.91 -18.30
CA GLU A 176 20.34 -29.88 -17.29
C GLU A 176 21.27 -29.26 -16.23
N LYS A 177 21.87 -28.10 -16.50
CA LYS A 177 22.74 -27.38 -15.56
C LYS A 177 22.04 -26.23 -14.83
N LYS A 178 20.75 -25.99 -15.12
CA LYS A 178 19.96 -24.89 -14.52
C LYS A 178 19.18 -25.30 -13.27
N PHE A 179 19.12 -26.60 -12.98
CA PHE A 179 18.36 -27.20 -11.86
C PHE A 179 19.25 -28.13 -11.06
#